data_AF-A0A3B0FKP6-F1
#
_entry.id   AF-A0A3B0FKP6-F1
#
_cell.length_a   1.000
_cell.length_b   1.000
_cell.length_c   1.000
_cell.angle_alpha   90.00
_cell.angle_beta   90.00
_cell.angle_gamma   90.00
#
_symmetry.space_group_name_H-M   'P 1'
#
loop_
_entity.id
_entity.type
_entity.pdbx_description
1 polymer ?
#
loop_
_entity_poly.entity_id
_entity_poly.type
_entity_poly.pdbx_seq_one_letter_code
_entity_poly.pdbx_strand_id
1 'polypeptide(L)' 'MSAGITVDLHSPTPPYEQIRSQISSLASGTLVPGSRLPTVRSLAADLGIAAGTVARAYKELEAART' A
#
# COMPACT_ATOMS: atom_id res chain seq x y z
N MET A 1 -0.82 3.47 13.98
CA MET A 1 -2.15 3.51 13.34
C MET A 1 -1.95 3.13 11.89
N SER A 2 -2.37 1.93 11.51
CA SER A 2 -2.29 1.38 10.17
C SER A 2 -3.20 2.20 9.25
N ALA A 3 -2.73 2.51 8.03
CA ALA A 3 -3.33 3.47 7.11
C ALA A 3 -4.68 3.03 6.49
N GLY A 4 -5.47 2.20 7.17
CA GLY A 4 -6.75 1.68 6.67
C GLY A 4 -6.60 0.75 5.45
N ILE A 5 -5.40 0.24 5.18
CA ILE A 5 -5.11 -0.61 4.02
C ILE A 5 -5.58 -2.03 4.30
N THR A 6 -6.28 -2.63 3.34
CA THR A 6 -6.71 -4.03 3.38
C THR A 6 -6.37 -4.76 2.08
N VAL A 7 -6.30 -6.08 2.11
CA VAL A 7 -6.06 -6.92 0.92
C VAL A 7 -7.11 -8.02 0.89
N ASP A 8 -7.77 -8.18 -0.25
CA ASP A 8 -8.63 -9.34 -0.53
C ASP A 8 -7.85 -10.35 -1.39
N LEU A 9 -7.53 -11.50 -0.81
CA LEU A 9 -6.80 -12.58 -1.49
C LEU A 9 -7.67 -13.38 -2.47
N HIS A 10 -8.99 -13.21 -2.44
CA HIS A 10 -9.93 -13.84 -3.37
C HIS A 10 -10.25 -12.95 -4.58
N SER A 11 -9.84 -11.69 -4.54
CA SER A 11 -9.98 -10.77 -5.66
C SER A 11 -9.10 -11.20 -6.85
N PRO A 12 -9.58 -11.02 -8.10
CA PRO A 12 -8.74 -11.21 -9.28
C PRO A 12 -7.62 -10.16 -9.38
N THR A 13 -7.68 -9.08 -8.61
CA THR A 13 -6.64 -8.05 -8.57
C THR A 13 -5.46 -8.52 -7.71
N PRO A 14 -4.22 -8.50 -8.23
CA PRO A 14 -3.05 -8.87 -7.44
C PRO A 14 -2.90 -8.02 -6.16
N PRO A 15 -2.47 -8.60 -5.02
CA PRO A 15 -2.32 -7.87 -3.76
C PRO A 15 -1.46 -6.61 -3.83
N TYR A 16 -0.37 -6.62 -4.60
CA TYR A 16 0.48 -5.43 -4.75
C TYR A 16 -0.28 -4.27 -5.40
N GLU A 17 -1.19 -4.56 -6.33
CA GLU A 17 -1.96 -3.57 -7.05
C GLU A 17 -3.09 -3.01 -6.18
N GLN A 18 -3.73 -3.86 -5.37
CA GLN A 18 -4.70 -3.41 -4.35
C GLN A 18 -4.06 -2.45 -3.34
N ILE A 19 -2.85 -2.75 -2.88
CA ILE A 19 -2.10 -1.89 -1.95
C ILE A 19 -1.73 -0.57 -2.64
N ARG A 20 -1.20 -0.64 -3.86
CA ARG A 20 -0.79 0.55 -4.63
C ARG A 20 -1.98 1.49 -4.87
N SER A 21 -3.13 0.96 -5.26
CA SER A 21 -4.32 1.76 -5.55
C SER A 21 -4.87 2.47 -4.31
N GLN A 22 -4.94 1.77 -3.17
CA GLN A 22 -5.36 2.35 -1.90
C GLN A 22 -4.39 3.43 -1.41
N ILE A 23 -3.08 3.23 -1.55
CA ILE A 23 -2.10 4.25 -1.17
C ILE A 23 -2.18 5.47 -2.09
N SER A 24 -2.37 5.25 -3.39
CA SER A 24 -2.56 6.33 -4.35
C SER A 24 -3.78 7.18 -4.00
N SER A 25 -4.93 6.56 -3.72
CA SER A 25 -6.16 7.28 -3.35
C SER A 25 -6.02 8.04 -2.02
N LEU A 26 -5.37 7.43 -1.03
CA LEU A 26 -5.04 8.09 0.24
C LEU A 26 -4.20 9.35 0.01
N ALA A 27 -3.19 9.27 -0.85
CA ALA A 27 -2.32 10.39 -1.17
C ALA A 27 -2.98 11.48 -2.03
N SER A 28 -4.01 11.12 -2.81
CA SER A 28 -4.75 12.07 -3.65
C SER A 28 -5.86 12.83 -2.94
N GLY A 29 -6.38 12.35 -1.81
CA GLY A 29 -7.61 12.94 -1.26
C GLY A 29 -7.80 13.01 0.26
N THR A 30 -6.99 12.35 1.09
CA THR A 30 -7.36 12.20 2.52
C THR A 30 -6.23 12.16 3.53
N LEU A 31 -4.97 12.07 3.08
CA LEU A 31 -3.83 12.12 3.99
C LEU A 31 -3.53 13.57 4.37
N VAL A 32 -3.61 13.88 5.67
CA VAL A 32 -3.11 15.14 6.23
C VAL A 32 -1.64 15.26 5.78
N PRO A 33 -1.23 16.38 5.15
CA PRO A 33 0.17 16.61 4.80
C PRO A 33 1.07 16.33 6.01
N GLY A 34 1.94 15.31 5.90
CA GLY A 34 2.81 14.87 7.00
C GLY A 34 2.48 13.49 7.59
N SER A 35 1.35 12.87 7.26
CA SER A 35 1.12 11.45 7.59
C SER A 35 2.06 10.56 6.78
N ARG A 36 2.99 9.89 7.44
CA ARG A 36 3.95 8.99 6.80
C ARG A 36 3.28 7.66 6.47
N LEU A 37 3.57 7.12 5.28
CA LEU A 37 3.23 5.75 4.97
C LEU A 37 3.96 4.80 5.93
N PRO A 38 3.33 3.68 6.32
CA PRO A 38 4.01 2.64 7.09
C PRO A 38 5.20 2.08 6.31
N THR A 39 6.18 1.55 7.02
CA THR A 39 7.30 0.83 6.37
C THR A 39 6.80 -0.43 5.67
N VAL A 40 7.57 -0.93 4.70
CA VAL A 40 7.29 -2.20 4.02
C VAL A 40 7.07 -3.34 5.03
N ARG A 41 7.96 -3.44 6.02
CA ARG A 41 7.92 -4.53 7.01
C ARG A 41 6.73 -4.41 7.96
N SER A 42 6.41 -3.22 8.44
CA SER A 42 5.26 -3.01 9.31
C SER A 42 3.95 -3.29 8.57
N LEU A 43 3.79 -2.76 7.35
CA LEU A 43 2.58 -2.98 6.57
C LEU A 43 2.42 -4.46 6.18
N ALA A 44 3.51 -5.15 5.84
CA ALA A 44 3.48 -6.59 5.56
C ALA A 44 3.03 -7.41 6.79
N ALA A 45 3.53 -7.05 7.98
CA ALA A 45 3.13 -7.69 9.23
C ALA A 45 1.65 -7.45 9.55
N ASP A 46 1.18 -6.19 9.39
CA ASP A 46 -0.21 -5.82 9.65
C ASP A 46 -1.18 -6.53 8.69
N LEU A 47 -0.79 -6.69 7.42
CA LEU A 47 -1.60 -7.36 6.39
C LEU A 47 -1.46 -8.88 6.38
N GLY A 48 -0.47 -9.44 7.07
CA GLY A 48 -0.17 -10.88 7.04
C GLY A 48 0.31 -11.39 5.68
N ILE A 49 1.00 -10.55 4.88
CA ILE A 49 1.47 -10.90 3.53
C ILE A 49 2.99 -10.80 3.40
N ALA A 50 3.53 -11.36 2.31
CA ALA A 50 4.96 -11.27 2.02
C ALA A 50 5.43 -9.81 1.84
N ALA A 51 6.53 -9.45 2.48
CA ALA A 51 7.13 -8.12 2.36
C ALA A 51 7.49 -7.72 0.92
N GLY A 52 7.84 -8.70 0.06
CA GLY A 52 8.10 -8.47 -1.36
C GLY A 52 6.89 -7.90 -2.12
N THR A 53 5.67 -8.30 -1.73
CA THR A 53 4.42 -7.78 -2.30
C THR A 53 4.23 -6.31 -1.97
N VAL A 54 4.47 -5.92 -0.72
CA VAL A 54 4.40 -4.53 -0.28
C VAL A 54 5.51 -3.68 -0.93
N ALA A 55 6.73 -4.21 -1.00
CA ALA A 55 7.86 -3.53 -1.64
C ALA A 55 7.57 -3.25 -3.12
N ARG A 56 6.96 -4.21 -3.83
CA ARG A 56 6.52 -4.03 -5.21
C ARG A 56 5.49 -2.91 -5.34
N ALA A 57 4.47 -2.91 -4.48
CA ALA A 57 3.44 -1.87 -4.49
C ALA A 57 4.04 -0.46 -4.35
N TYR A 58 5.00 -0.28 -3.43
CA TYR A 58 5.67 1.00 -3.21
C TYR A 58 6.55 1.39 -4.41
N LYS A 59 7.32 0.45 -4.96
CA LYS A 59 8.15 0.69 -6.14
C LYS A 59 7.31 1.16 -7.33
N GLU A 60 6.17 0.53 -7.58
CA GLU A 60 5.28 0.92 -8.68
C GLU A 60 4.55 2.24 -8.40
N LEU A 61 4.23 2.54 -7.14
CA LEU A 61 3.66 3.84 -6.76
C LEU A 61 4.64 4.99 -7.04
N GLU A 62 5.91 4.83 -6.67
CA GLU A 62 6.97 5.81 -6.95
C GLU A 62 7.21 5.97 -8.46
N ALA A 63 7.22 4.85 -9.20
CA ALA A 63 7.35 4.88 -10.65
C ALA A 63 6.19 5.63 -11.34
N ALA A 64 4.98 5.56 -10.80
CA ALA A 64 3.81 6.27 -11.33
C ALA A 64 3.79 7.77 -10.99
N ARG A 65 4.65 8.25 -10.08
CA ARG A 65 4.79 9.67 -9.69
C ARG A 65 5.89 10.40 -10.46
N THR A 66 6.72 9.67 -11.20
CA THR A 66 7.86 10.19 -11.98
C THR A 66 7.43 10.37 -13.44
#